data_AF-B9DJD0-F1
#
_entry.id   AF-B9DJD0-F1
#
_cell.length_a   1.000
_cell.length_b   1.000
_cell.length_c   1.000
_cell.angle_alpha   90.00
_cell.angle_beta   90.00
_cell.angle_gamma   90.00
#
_symmetry.space_group_name_H-M   'P 1'
#
loop_
_entity.id
_entity.type
_entity.pdbx_description
1 polymer ?
#
loop_
_entity_poly.entity_id
_entity_poly.type
_entity_poly.pdbx_seq_one_letter_code
_entity_poly.pdbx_strand_id
1 'polypeptide(L)' 'MQFLIRHITDSTGHPFTHVTKARENETYTVIEAESKEEAERMVKEPRMLANRGLGTTIKHERFTEEEKETLFGKDYKKGQ' A
#
# COMPACT_ATOMS: atom_id res chain seq x y z
N MET A 1 17.55 2.17 -5.55
CA MET A 1 17.73 2.22 -4.07
C MET A 1 16.47 2.82 -3.47
N GLN A 2 16.00 2.27 -2.36
CA GLN A 2 14.78 2.74 -1.68
C GLN A 2 15.15 3.27 -0.29
N PHE A 3 14.43 4.30 0.16
CA PHE A 3 14.62 4.92 1.48
C PHE A 3 13.25 5.12 2.14
N LEU A 4 13.15 4.81 3.42
CA LEU A 4 12.02 5.16 4.26
C LEU A 4 12.34 6.46 5.00
N ILE A 5 11.51 7.47 4.82
CA ILE A 5 11.59 8.74 5.56
C ILE A 5 10.41 8.80 6.52
N ARG A 6 10.69 8.99 7.82
CA ARG A 6 9.69 9.12 8.87
C ARG A 6 9.81 10.48 9.51
N HIS A 7 8.66 11.13 9.71
CA HIS A 7 8.54 12.34 10.50
C HIS A 7 7.94 11.93 11.85
N ILE A 8 8.66 12.22 12.93
CA ILE A 8 8.28 11.85 14.29
C ILE A 8 8.22 13.14 15.09
N THR A 9 7.08 13.40 15.72
CA THR A 9 6.93 14.50 16.68
C THR A 9 6.97 13.90 18.07
N ASP A 10 7.87 14.38 18.92
CA ASP A 10 7.94 13.94 20.31
C ASP A 10 6.83 14.57 21.17
N SER A 11 6.78 14.21 22.46
CA SER A 11 5.79 14.75 23.41
C SER A 11 5.94 16.25 23.69
N THR A 12 7.06 16.86 23.32
CA THR A 12 7.32 18.30 23.46
C THR A 12 6.95 19.08 22.20
N GLY A 13 6.52 18.39 21.14
CA GLY A 13 6.15 19.01 19.87
C GLY A 13 7.32 19.26 18.92
N HIS A 14 8.52 18.78 19.25
CA HIS A 14 9.69 18.92 18.39
C HIS A 14 9.67 17.85 17.28
N PRO A 15 9.71 18.25 15.98
CA PRO A 15 9.73 17.31 14.88
C PRO A 15 11.15 16.81 14.59
N PHE A 16 11.28 15.51 14.33
CA PHE A 16 12.50 14.83 13.91
C PHE A 16 12.27 14.07 12.62
N THR A 17 13.26 14.14 11.73
CA THR A 17 13.27 13.35 10.49
C THR A 17 14.23 12.18 10.64
N HIS A 18 13.72 10.96 10.45
CA HIS A 18 14.51 9.74 10.44
C HIS A 18 14.57 9.16 9.03
N VAL A 19 15.76 8.83 8.55
CA VAL A 19 15.99 8.29 7.20
C VAL A 19 16.65 6.92 7.31
N THR A 20 16.02 5.91 6.71
CA THR A 20 16.52 4.53 6.68
C THR A 20 16.66 4.06 5.24
N LYS A 21 17.82 3.50 4.88
CA LYS A 21 18.06 2.90 3.56
C LYS A 21 17.63 1.43 3.58
N ALA A 22 16.77 1.03 2.65
CA ALA A 22 16.37 -0.36 2.49
C ALA A 22 17.53 -1.23 1.99
N ARG A 23 17.58 -2.48 2.45
CA ARG A 23 18.44 -3.52 1.86
C ARG A 23 17.91 -3.99 0.50
N GLU A 24 18.72 -4.76 -0.23
CA GLU A 24 18.36 -5.22 -1.58
C GLU A 24 17.13 -6.16 -1.60
N ASN A 25 16.94 -6.92 -0.53
CA ASN A 25 15.84 -7.87 -0.33
C ASN A 25 14.76 -7.36 0.64
N GLU A 26 14.72 -6.07 0.92
CA GLU A 26 13.82 -5.46 1.89
C GLU A 26 12.86 -4.47 1.21
N THR A 27 11.60 -4.49 1.63
CA THR A 27 10.58 -3.54 1.19
C THR A 27 9.81 -3.03 2.40
N TYR A 28 9.33 -1.78 2.32
CA TYR A 28 8.52 -1.16 3.37
C TYR A 28 7.11 -0.92 2.85
N THR A 29 6.11 -1.32 3.64
CA THR A 29 4.70 -1.09 3.35
C THR A 29 4.11 -0.30 4.51
N VAL A 30 3.51 0.85 4.22
CA VAL A 30 2.80 1.68 5.20
C VAL A 30 1.32 1.59 4.88
N ILE A 31 0.53 1.17 5.86
CA ILE A 31 -0.92 1.02 5.75
C ILE A 31 -1.59 1.61 6.99
N GLU A 32 -2.80 2.12 6.81
CA GLU A 32 -3.67 2.50 7.91
C GLU A 32 -4.50 1.28 8.35
N ALA A 33 -4.35 0.92 9.61
CA ALA A 33 -5.08 -0.18 10.23
C ALA A 33 -5.39 0.17 11.68
N GLU A 34 -6.52 -0.31 12.18
CA GLU A 34 -6.97 -0.12 13.55
C GLU A 34 -6.21 -1.02 14.52
N SER A 35 -5.61 -2.09 14.01
CA SER A 35 -4.84 -3.06 14.79
C SER A 35 -3.70 -3.68 13.99
N LYS A 36 -2.75 -4.27 14.71
CA LYS A 36 -1.67 -5.04 14.09
C LYS A 36 -2.22 -6.24 13.32
N GLU A 37 -3.21 -6.93 13.87
CA GLU A 37 -3.82 -8.11 13.27
C GLU A 37 -4.53 -7.76 11.95
N GLU A 38 -5.21 -6.62 11.90
CA GLU A 38 -5.80 -6.10 10.66
C GLU A 38 -4.71 -5.75 9.64
N ALA A 39 -3.64 -5.07 10.05
CA ALA A 39 -2.51 -4.74 9.18
C ALA A 39 -1.90 -6.00 8.53
N GLU A 40 -1.70 -7.06 9.32
CA GLU A 40 -1.21 -8.35 8.82
C GLU A 40 -2.18 -9.01 7.86
N ARG A 41 -3.49 -8.96 8.15
CA ARG A 41 -4.52 -9.50 7.25
C ARG A 41 -4.55 -8.76 5.92
N MET A 42 -4.42 -7.43 5.92
CA MET A 42 -4.40 -6.62 4.70
C MET A 42 -3.22 -6.97 3.79
N VAL A 43 -2.05 -7.28 4.36
CA VAL A 43 -0.88 -7.73 3.58
C VAL A 43 -1.07 -9.15 3.03
N LYS A 44 -1.70 -10.05 3.80
CA LYS A 44 -1.97 -11.44 3.38
C LYS A 44 -3.09 -11.54 2.35
N GLU A 45 -4.06 -10.63 2.39
CA GLU A 45 -5.23 -10.59 1.50
C GLU A 45 -5.26 -9.29 0.68
N PRO A 46 -4.57 -9.22 -0.48
CA PRO A 46 -4.44 -7.99 -1.29
C PRO A 46 -5.77 -7.36 -1.72
N ARG A 47 -6.85 -8.13 -1.80
CA ARG A 47 -8.22 -7.63 -2.05
C ARG A 47 -8.69 -6.62 -0.99
N MET A 48 -8.20 -6.69 0.24
CA MET A 48 -8.53 -5.72 1.31
C MET A 48 -7.86 -4.36 1.08
N LEU A 49 -6.62 -4.36 0.55
CA LEU A 49 -5.90 -3.13 0.19
C LEU A 49 -6.59 -2.36 -0.95
N ALA A 50 -7.13 -3.08 -1.93
CA ALA A 50 -7.82 -2.48 -3.08
C ALA A 50 -9.13 -1.75 -2.70
N ASN A 51 -9.82 -2.20 -1.64
CA ASN A 51 -11.12 -1.65 -1.24
C ASN A 51 -11.05 -0.41 -0.33
N ARG A 52 -9.89 -0.12 0.29
CA ARG A 52 -9.72 1.04 1.19
C ARG A 52 -9.02 2.24 0.58
N GLY A 53 -8.57 2.19 -0.68
CA GLY A 53 -7.98 3.35 -1.38
C GLY A 53 -6.70 3.94 -0.74
N LEU A 54 -6.10 3.25 0.24
CA LEU A 54 -5.04 3.76 1.12
C LEU A 54 -3.84 2.81 1.18
N GLY A 55 -3.29 2.52 0.01
CA GLY A 55 -1.98 1.90 -0.14
C GLY A 55 -1.28 2.50 -1.34
N THR A 56 -0.45 3.52 -1.13
CA THR A 56 0.46 4.01 -2.17
C THR A 56 1.50 2.94 -2.49
N THR A 57 1.22 2.09 -3.47
CA THR A 57 2.26 1.40 -4.24
C THR A 57 2.44 2.16 -5.55
N ILE A 58 3.51 2.96 -5.63
CA ILE A 58 3.93 3.59 -6.88
C ILE A 58 4.51 2.51 -7.80
N LYS A 59 3.67 2.01 -8.72
CA LYS A 59 3.88 1.96 -10.19
C LYS A 59 2.67 1.29 -10.86
N HIS A 60 2.02 2.04 -11.74
CA HIS A 60 0.85 1.65 -12.52
C HIS A 60 1.35 1.12 -13.88
N GLU A 61 1.32 -0.18 -14.11
CA GLU A 61 1.15 -0.71 -15.46
C GLU A 61 -0.34 -0.95 -15.64
N ARG A 62 -0.91 -0.49 -16.76
CA ARG A 62 -2.33 -0.68 -17.05
C ARG A 62 -2.62 -2.18 -16.98
N PHE A 63 -3.53 -2.58 -16.10
CA PHE A 63 -3.98 -3.97 -16.00
C PHE A 63 -4.39 -4.48 -17.38
N THR A 64 -4.03 -5.72 -17.67
CA THR A 64 -4.46 -6.42 -18.89
C THR A 64 -5.97 -6.67 -18.84
N GLU A 65 -6.59 -6.91 -20.00
CA GLU A 65 -8.04 -7.15 -20.09
C GLU A 65 -8.49 -8.41 -19.34
N GLU A 66 -7.62 -9.42 -19.26
CA GLU A 66 -7.88 -10.67 -18.53
C GLU A 66 -7.83 -10.45 -17.02
N GLU A 67 -6.90 -9.62 -16.54
CA GLU A 67 -6.84 -9.20 -15.13
C GLU A 67 -8.07 -8.36 -14.76
N LYS A 68 -8.52 -7.46 -15.64
CA LYS A 68 -9.75 -6.69 -15.42
C LYS A 68 -10.98 -7.57 -15.33
N GLU A 69 -11.10 -8.57 -16.21
CA GLU A 69 -12.23 -9.52 -16.19
C GLU A 69 -12.25 -10.37 -14.91
N THR A 70 -11.07 -10.75 -14.42
CA THR A 70 -10.91 -11.52 -13.18
C THR A 70 -11.21 -10.68 -11.94
N LEU A 71 -10.80 -9.41 -11.93
CA LEU A 71 -10.92 -8.51 -10.78
C LEU A 71 -12.31 -7.89 -10.65
N PHE A 72 -12.89 -7.46 -11.76
CA PHE A 72 -14.14 -6.70 -11.77
C PHE A 72 -15.34 -7.51 -12.29
N GLY A 73 -15.11 -8.75 -12.75
CA GLY A 73 -16.13 -9.61 -13.35
C GLY A 73 -16.52 -9.14 -14.74
N LYS A 74 -17.06 -10.05 -15.59
CA LYS A 74 -17.31 -9.80 -17.03
C LYS A 74 -18.14 -8.57 -17.37
N ASP A 75 -18.94 -8.08 -16.43
CA ASP A 75 -19.80 -6.91 -16.60
C ASP A 75 -19.03 -5.57 -16.54
N TYR A 76 -17.73 -5.56 -16.26
CA TYR A 76 -16.91 -4.32 -16.29
C TYR A 76 -16.90 -3.63 -17.66
N LYS A 77 -17.23 -4.35 -18.73
CA LYS A 77 -17.35 -3.83 -20.10
C LYS A 77 -18.75 -3.30 -20.46
N LYS A 78 -19.73 -3.41 -19.55
CA LYS A 78 -21.15 -3.12 -19.86
C LYS A 78 -21.53 -1.64 -19.77
N GLY A 79 -20.57 -0.77 -19.45
CA GLY A 79 -20.77 0.67 -19.29
C GLY A 79 -19.85 1.55 -20.14
N GLN A 80 -19.23 0.99 -21.19
CA GLN A 80 -18.44 1.74 -22.18
C GLN A 80 -19.17 1.82 -23.53
#